data_AF-A0A2W7A8J5-F1
#
_entry.id   AF-A0A2W7A8J5-F1
#
_cell.length_a   1.000
_cell.length_b   1.000
_cell.length_c   1.000
_cell.angle_alpha   90.00
_cell.angle_beta   90.00
_cell.angle_gamma   90.00
#
_symmetry.space_group_name_H-M   'P 1'
#
loop_
_entity.id
_entity.type
_entity.pdbx_description
1 polymer ?
#
loop_
_entity_poly.entity_id
_entity_poly.type
_entity_poly.pdbx_seq_one_letter_code
_entity_poly.pdbx_strand_id
1 'polypeptide(L)'
;MRKQTKIPELTDAISEVIKDLYKQSGKALLDVNNEYFIEYGKNLALERYTSTDHNITCSKLFAICDYFEISLSEFFSRVEDKNKMLKFKKDRKGVLVKKAYKES
;
A
#
# COMPACT_ATOMS: atom_id res chain seq x y z
N MET A 1 -15.31 17.25 4.26
CA MET A 1 -14.68 16.30 3.31
C MET A 1 -15.52 15.04 3.25
N ARG A 2 -15.85 14.51 2.06
CA ARG A 2 -16.48 13.19 1.95
C ARG A 2 -15.49 12.13 2.43
N LYS A 3 -15.95 11.20 3.28
CA LYS A 3 -15.16 10.06 3.74
C LYS A 3 -14.79 9.23 2.52
N GLN A 4 -13.49 8.97 2.32
CA GLN A 4 -13.06 8.08 1.24
C GLN A 4 -13.53 6.66 1.55
N THR A 5 -13.99 5.94 0.53
CA THR A 5 -14.23 4.50 0.68
C THR A 5 -12.95 3.82 1.13
N LYS A 6 -13.11 2.89 2.06
CA LYS A 6 -12.02 2.12 2.63
C LYS A 6 -12.35 0.64 2.50
N ILE A 7 -11.40 -0.13 1.99
CA ILE A 7 -11.46 -1.59 1.96
C ILE A 7 -10.30 -2.06 2.84
N PRO A 8 -10.54 -2.39 4.13
CA PRO A 8 -9.47 -2.75 5.07
C PRO A 8 -8.57 -3.88 4.55
N GLU A 9 -9.18 -4.87 3.88
CA GLU A 9 -8.45 -5.98 3.28
C GLU A 9 -7.38 -5.53 2.27
N LEU A 10 -7.61 -4.39 1.59
CA LEU A 10 -6.69 -3.79 0.63
C LEU A 10 -5.64 -2.92 1.34
N THR A 11 -6.06 -2.04 2.25
CA THR A 11 -5.12 -1.14 2.95
C THR A 11 -4.17 -1.92 3.86
N ASP A 12 -4.64 -2.99 4.52
CA ASP A 12 -3.81 -3.89 5.32
C ASP A 12 -2.79 -4.64 4.44
N ALA A 13 -3.22 -5.18 3.30
CA ALA A 13 -2.32 -5.90 2.40
C ALA A 13 -1.25 -4.98 1.79
N ILE A 14 -1.62 -3.74 1.42
CA ILE A 14 -0.67 -2.71 1.00
C ILE A 14 0.34 -2.40 2.11
N SER A 15 -0.14 -2.24 3.35
CA SER A 15 0.71 -1.98 4.52
C SER A 15 1.75 -3.09 4.70
N GLU A 16 1.33 -4.35 4.62
CA GLU A 16 2.22 -5.50 4.75
C GLU A 16 3.24 -5.60 3.60
N VAL A 17 2.86 -5.29 2.36
CA VAL A 17 3.83 -5.25 1.24
C VAL A 17 4.86 -4.13 1.45
N ILE A 18 4.44 -2.93 1.85
CA ILE A 18 5.38 -1.84 2.15
C ILE A 18 6.34 -2.24 3.28
N LYS A 19 5.83 -2.94 4.31
CA LYS A 19 6.65 -3.46 5.41
C LYS A 19 7.70 -4.45 4.93
N ASP A 20 7.32 -5.36 4.04
CA ASP A 20 8.26 -6.31 3.49
C ASP A 20 9.34 -5.63 2.63
N LEU A 21 8.99 -4.61 1.86
CA LEU A 21 9.95 -3.90 0.99
C LEU A 21 11.07 -3.24 1.79
N TYR A 22 10.76 -2.46 2.84
CA TYR A 22 11.83 -1.85 3.64
C TYR A 22 12.60 -2.85 4.51
N LYS A 23 11.96 -3.95 4.94
CA LYS A 23 12.67 -5.05 5.62
C LYS A 23 13.66 -5.73 4.68
N GLN A 24 13.28 -5.95 3.42
CA GLN A 24 14.14 -6.52 2.38
C GLN A 24 15.30 -5.59 2.01
N SER A 25 15.10 -4.27 2.06
CA SER A 25 16.19 -3.32 1.83
C SER A 25 17.21 -3.26 2.99
N GLY A 26 16.90 -3.87 4.14
CA GLY A 26 17.76 -3.90 5.32
C GLY A 26 17.90 -2.55 6.04
N LYS A 27 17.08 -1.55 5.67
CA LYS A 27 17.14 -0.18 6.21
C LYS A 27 16.05 0.05 7.24
N ALA A 28 16.30 0.92 8.21
CA ALA A 28 15.21 1.39 9.06
C ALA A 28 14.27 2.29 8.25
N LEU A 29 13.00 2.32 8.62
CA LEU A 29 11.99 3.15 7.95
C LEU A 29 12.37 4.63 7.93
N LEU A 30 12.97 5.12 9.03
CA LEU A 30 13.46 6.50 9.14
C LEU A 30 14.56 6.79 8.11
N ASP A 31 15.47 5.85 7.90
CA ASP A 31 16.57 6.00 6.95
C ASP A 31 16.05 6.10 5.52
N VAL A 32 15.11 5.23 5.15
CA VAL A 32 14.45 5.27 3.83
C VAL A 32 13.78 6.62 3.57
N ASN A 33 13.01 7.11 4.54
CA ASN A 33 12.34 8.42 4.41
C ASN A 33 13.36 9.56 4.29
N ASN A 34 14.46 9.51 5.04
CA ASN A 34 15.51 10.53 5.02
C ASN A 34 16.28 10.52 3.70
N GLU A 35 16.67 9.35 3.20
CA GLU A 35 17.34 9.20 1.90
C GLU A 35 16.47 9.77 0.77
N TYR A 36 15.21 9.35 0.70
CA TYR A 36 14.29 9.86 -0.32
C TYR A 36 14.07 11.38 -0.19
N PHE A 37 14.04 11.91 1.03
CA PHE A 37 13.94 13.36 1.25
C PHE A 37 15.20 14.12 0.80
N ILE A 38 16.39 13.58 1.07
CA ILE A 38 17.66 14.17 0.63
C ILE A 38 17.73 14.23 -0.90
N GLU A 39 17.26 13.18 -1.58
CA GLU A 39 17.32 13.07 -3.03
C GLU A 39 16.23 13.89 -3.75
N TYR A 40 14.99 13.86 -3.27
CA TYR A 40 13.82 14.40 -3.97
C TYR A 40 13.14 15.59 -3.27
N GLY A 41 13.58 15.99 -2.07
CA GLY A 41 12.99 17.09 -1.29
C GLY A 41 11.57 16.82 -0.81
N LYS A 42 11.11 15.56 -0.84
CA LYS A 42 9.78 15.11 -0.42
C LYS A 42 9.89 13.87 0.45
N ASN A 43 8.90 13.59 1.29
CA ASN A 43 8.90 12.41 2.17
C ASN A 43 7.95 11.34 1.61
N LEU A 44 8.35 10.05 1.61
CA LEU A 44 7.47 8.93 1.26
C LEU A 44 6.34 8.73 2.29
N ALA A 45 6.52 9.21 3.52
CA ALA A 45 5.62 9.10 4.66
C ALA A 45 5.26 7.64 4.94
N LEU A 46 6.26 6.74 4.86
CA LEU A 46 6.06 5.30 5.03
C LEU A 46 5.42 4.95 6.37
N GLU A 47 5.70 5.71 7.43
CA GLU A 47 5.12 5.57 8.76
C GLU A 47 3.58 5.64 8.73
N ARG A 48 3.01 6.45 7.83
CA ARG A 48 1.56 6.55 7.66
C ARG A 48 0.97 5.27 7.08
N TYR A 49 1.70 4.59 6.22
CA TYR A 49 1.20 3.41 5.51
C TYR A 49 1.56 2.11 6.22
N THR A 50 2.47 2.13 7.20
CA THR A 50 2.86 0.95 7.98
C THR A 50 2.19 0.86 9.35
N SER A 51 1.70 1.97 9.92
CA SER A 51 1.13 2.00 11.28
C SER A 51 -0.39 2.06 11.33
N THR A 52 -1.04 2.51 10.27
CA THR A 52 -2.46 2.82 10.27
C THR A 52 -3.11 2.42 8.95
N ASP A 53 -4.39 2.09 9.04
CA ASP A 53 -5.28 1.83 7.91
C ASP A 53 -5.53 3.15 7.15
N HIS A 54 -4.60 3.57 6.31
CA HIS A 54 -4.74 4.73 5.43
C HIS A 54 -4.85 4.32 3.97
N ASN A 55 -5.73 5.02 3.26
CA ASN A 55 -5.70 5.03 1.82
C ASN A 55 -4.39 5.68 1.34
N ILE A 56 -3.78 5.04 0.34
CA ILE A 56 -2.63 5.55 -0.39
C ILE A 56 -3.08 6.09 -1.75
N THR A 57 -2.44 7.16 -2.22
CA THR A 57 -2.69 7.67 -3.57
C THR A 57 -1.84 6.90 -4.60
N CYS A 58 -2.31 6.78 -5.83
CA CYS A 58 -1.53 6.10 -6.88
C CYS A 58 -0.16 6.73 -7.12
N SER A 59 -0.07 8.07 -7.08
CA SER A 59 1.22 8.77 -7.22
C SER A 59 2.19 8.45 -6.09
N LYS A 60 1.69 8.31 -4.85
CA LYS A 60 2.54 7.93 -3.72
C LYS A 60 2.97 6.47 -3.83
N LEU A 61 2.05 5.59 -4.22
CA LEU A 61 2.37 4.19 -4.45
C LEU A 61 3.44 4.03 -5.54
N PHE A 62 3.34 4.78 -6.63
CA PHE A 62 4.35 4.79 -7.68
C PHE A 62 5.72 5.24 -7.16
N ALA A 63 5.79 6.33 -6.40
CA ALA A 63 7.05 6.79 -5.79
C ALA A 63 7.69 5.75 -4.86
N ILE A 64 6.88 5.00 -4.11
CA ILE A 64 7.39 3.88 -3.28
C ILE A 64 7.95 2.76 -4.18
N CYS A 65 7.22 2.38 -5.23
CA CYS A 65 7.66 1.33 -6.14
C CYS A 65 8.96 1.72 -6.86
N ASP A 66 9.06 2.97 -7.32
CA ASP A 66 10.24 3.54 -7.97
C ASP A 66 11.46 3.51 -7.05
N TYR A 67 11.32 3.97 -5.79
CA TYR A 67 12.40 3.93 -4.80
C TYR A 67 12.89 2.51 -4.48
N PHE A 68 11.98 1.54 -4.41
CA PHE A 68 12.34 0.13 -4.17
C PHE A 68 12.64 -0.65 -5.46
N GLU A 69 12.74 0.04 -6.61
CA GLU A 69 13.07 -0.54 -7.91
C GLU A 69 12.18 -1.73 -8.33
N ILE A 70 10.87 -1.65 -8.00
CA ILE A 70 9.87 -2.65 -8.40
C ILE A 70 8.80 -2.04 -9.31
N SER A 71 8.22 -2.86 -10.18
CA SER A 71 7.10 -2.42 -11.00
C SER A 71 5.80 -2.32 -10.20
N LEU A 72 4.87 -1.44 -10.59
CA LEU A 72 3.53 -1.39 -10.02
C LEU A 72 2.79 -2.73 -10.14
N SER A 73 2.97 -3.44 -11.27
CA SER A 73 2.38 -4.76 -11.48
C SER A 73 2.90 -5.79 -10.48
N GLU A 74 4.19 -5.77 -10.19
CA GLU A 74 4.80 -6.63 -9.19
C GLU A 74 4.29 -6.29 -7.78
N PHE A 75 4.22 -5.00 -7.44
CA PHE A 75 3.66 -4.56 -6.17
C PHE A 75 2.25 -5.12 -5.96
N PHE A 76 1.36 -4.96 -6.94
CA PHE A 76 -0.01 -5.47 -6.83
C PHE A 76 -0.09 -6.99 -6.82
N SER A 77 0.83 -7.70 -7.49
CA SER A 77 0.94 -9.15 -7.35
C SER A 77 1.24 -9.54 -5.89
N ARG A 78 2.22 -8.88 -5.25
CA ARG A 78 2.56 -9.12 -3.84
C ARG A 78 1.37 -8.81 -2.91
N VAL A 79 0.59 -7.76 -3.22
CA VAL A 79 -0.64 -7.41 -2.47
C VAL A 79 -1.69 -8.52 -2.57
N GLU A 80 -1.93 -9.05 -3.77
CA GLU A 80 -2.86 -10.17 -3.96
C GLU A 80 -2.38 -11.44 -3.25
N ASP A 81 -1.06 -11.66 -3.16
CA ASP A 81 -0.48 -12.80 -2.45
C ASP A 81 -0.64 -12.67 -0.93
N LYS A 82 -0.51 -11.44 -0.38
CA LYS A 82 -0.79 -11.14 1.03
C LYS A 82 -2.26 -11.38 1.39
N ASN A 83 -3.18 -11.06 0.49
CA ASN A 83 -4.59 -11.30 0.71
C ASN A 83 -5.31 -11.84 -0.54
N LYS A 84 -5.48 -13.16 -0.59
CA LYS A 84 -6.14 -13.88 -1.68
C LYS A 84 -7.60 -13.47 -1.92
N MET A 85 -8.23 -12.69 -1.03
CA MET A 85 -9.56 -12.10 -1.27
C MET A 85 -9.51 -10.96 -2.30
N LEU A 86 -8.37 -10.30 -2.44
CA LEU A 86 -8.16 -9.20 -3.39
C LEU A 86 -8.04 -9.71 -4.82
N LYS A 87 -7.49 -10.91 -5.00
CA LYS A 87 -7.43 -11.57 -6.31
C LYS A 87 -8.84 -11.87 -6.82
N PHE A 88 -9.16 -11.31 -7.98
CA PHE A 88 -10.49 -11.41 -8.56
C PHE A 88 -10.93 -12.87 -8.75
N LYS A 89 -12.13 -13.20 -8.28
CA LYS A 89 -12.84 -14.45 -8.60
C LYS A 89 -14.33 -14.19 -8.80
N LYS A 90 -14.93 -14.85 -9.78
CA LYS A 90 -16.34 -14.62 -10.19
C LYS A 90 -17.34 -14.85 -9.05
N ASP A 91 -17.13 -15.90 -8.26
CA ASP A 91 -17.94 -16.30 -7.11
C ASP A 91 -17.95 -15.26 -5.97
N ARG A 92 -16.90 -14.45 -5.86
CA ARG A 92 -16.75 -13.41 -4.82
C ARG A 92 -16.88 -11.98 -5.37
N LYS A 93 -17.38 -11.81 -6.60
CA LYS A 93 -17.49 -10.49 -7.24
C LYS A 93 -18.28 -9.51 -6.37
N GLY A 94 -17.63 -8.41 -6.00
CA GLY A 94 -18.24 -7.30 -5.27
C GLY A 94 -18.45 -7.54 -3.77
N VAL A 95 -18.00 -8.66 -3.20
CA VAL A 95 -18.14 -8.93 -1.76
C VAL A 95 -17.50 -7.82 -0.91
N LEU A 96 -16.23 -7.51 -1.16
CA LEU A 96 -15.49 -6.48 -0.42
C LEU A 96 -16.04 -5.07 -0.67
N VAL A 97 -16.41 -4.76 -1.91
CA VAL A 97 -16.97 -3.45 -2.28
C VAL A 97 -18.32 -3.20 -1.60
N LYS A 98 -19.22 -4.20 -1.61
CA LYS A 98 -20.52 -4.11 -0.94
C LYS A 98 -20.37 -3.96 0.57
N LYS A 99 -19.42 -4.67 1.18
CA LYS A 99 -19.09 -4.52 2.61
C LYS A 99 -18.66 -3.09 2.90
N ALA A 100 -17.67 -2.58 2.18
CA ALA A 100 -17.15 -1.23 2.36
C ALA A 100 -18.24 -0.16 2.19
N TYR A 101 -19.11 -0.27 1.18
CA TYR A 101 -20.17 0.72 0.95
C TYR A 101 -21.32 0.67 1.94
N LYS A 102 -21.56 -0.46 2.63
CA LYS A 102 -22.55 -0.54 3.71
C LYS A 102 -22.05 0.08 5.02
N GLU A 103 -20.73 0.09 5.22
CA GLU A 103 -20.05 0.62 6.41
C GLU A 103 -19.57 2.08 6.23
N SER A 104 -19.75 2.66 5.04
CA SER A 104 -19.25 4.00 4.65
C SER A 104 -20.18 5.13 5.04
#